data_AF-A0A1V5Q6H9-F1
#
_entry.id   AF-A0A1V5Q6H9-F1
#
_cell.length_a   1.000
_cell.length_b   1.000
_cell.length_c   1.000
_cell.angle_alpha   90.00
_cell.angle_beta   90.00
_cell.angle_gamma   90.00
#
_symmetry.space_group_name_H-M   'P 1'
#
loop_
_entity.id
_entity.type
_entity.pdbx_description
1 polymer ?
#
loop_
_entity_poly.entity_id
_entity_poly.type
_entity_poly.pdbx_seq_one_letter_code
_entity_poly.pdbx_strand_id
1 'polypeptide(L)'
;MLHNLRSYDDTTYVHCVNVSLISGIIARWCGLSDAGVQLAILSGVLHDIGKIKIPDEIIKKPGKLTKEECDIVKNHTIEGYNILKDYKNLDENMKYSALMHHERCDGSGYPLGLRASKINVYAKIVAISDVYDAMTSKRCYRGPICPFTVIDIMINEGLAKYDTLFIMNFLRNMGETYLNNSVRLSNGDTGEIVFVDSSHPSKPIIKKDNGDMLSLMENNIKIEEIL
;
A
#
# COMPACT_ATOMS: atom_id res chain seq x y z
N MET A 1 20.16 7.47 6.92
CA MET A 1 18.69 7.57 7.05
C MET A 1 18.05 6.21 7.34
N LEU A 2 18.18 5.21 6.49
CA LEU A 2 17.64 3.85 6.71
C LEU A 2 18.07 3.18 8.03
N HIS A 3 19.34 3.32 8.41
CA HIS A 3 19.84 2.82 9.70
C HIS A 3 19.08 3.43 10.90
N ASN A 4 18.71 4.71 10.83
CA ASN A 4 18.01 5.39 11.92
C ASN A 4 16.55 4.93 12.02
N LEU A 5 15.90 4.59 10.89
CA LEU A 5 14.56 3.99 10.89
C LEU A 5 14.58 2.61 11.55
N ARG A 6 15.59 1.79 11.21
CA ARG A 6 15.77 0.47 11.82
C ARG A 6 16.03 0.55 13.33
N SER A 7 16.89 1.47 13.75
CA SER A 7 17.15 1.70 15.19
C SER A 7 15.95 2.28 15.95
N TYR A 8 14.98 2.88 15.25
CA TYR A 8 13.77 3.45 15.84
C TYR A 8 12.67 2.41 16.02
N ASP A 9 12.37 1.65 14.94
CA ASP A 9 11.41 0.56 14.93
C ASP A 9 11.66 -0.37 13.71
N ASP A 10 12.02 -1.63 13.97
CA ASP A 10 12.26 -2.64 12.93
C ASP A 10 11.01 -2.85 12.05
N THR A 11 9.81 -2.69 12.61
CA THR A 11 8.55 -2.84 11.87
C THR A 11 8.37 -1.72 10.84
N THR A 12 8.60 -0.47 11.25
CA THR A 12 8.57 0.71 10.37
C THR A 12 9.64 0.61 9.30
N TYR A 13 10.82 0.08 9.62
CA TYR A 13 11.87 -0.14 8.62
C TYR A 13 11.44 -1.14 7.53
N VAL A 14 10.94 -2.31 7.92
CA VAL A 14 10.46 -3.33 6.95
C VAL A 14 9.31 -2.76 6.11
N HIS A 15 8.38 -2.04 6.75
CA HIS A 15 7.28 -1.36 6.07
C HIS A 15 7.79 -0.37 5.00
N CYS A 16 8.73 0.51 5.35
CA CYS A 16 9.30 1.46 4.38
C CYS A 16 9.98 0.77 3.19
N VAL A 17 10.65 -0.37 3.42
CA VAL A 17 11.26 -1.17 2.35
C VAL A 17 10.18 -1.79 1.46
N ASN A 18 9.13 -2.38 2.04
CA ASN A 18 8.02 -2.95 1.26
C ASN A 18 7.31 -1.88 0.42
N VAL A 19 6.98 -0.73 1.03
CA VAL A 19 6.35 0.41 0.36
C VAL A 19 7.22 0.91 -0.79
N SER A 20 8.54 0.96 -0.61
CA SER A 20 9.49 1.31 -1.65
C SER A 20 9.45 0.35 -2.85
N LEU A 21 9.47 -0.96 -2.59
CA LEU A 21 9.43 -1.99 -3.64
C LEU A 21 8.09 -1.94 -4.40
N ILE A 22 6.97 -1.85 -3.68
CA ILE A 22 5.64 -1.75 -4.27
C ILE A 22 5.53 -0.47 -5.10
N SER A 23 6.04 0.66 -4.60
CA SER A 23 6.05 1.93 -5.35
C SER A 23 6.79 1.81 -6.68
N GLY A 24 7.94 1.14 -6.68
CA GLY A 24 8.70 0.86 -7.91
C GLY A 24 7.95 -0.03 -8.89
N ILE A 25 7.25 -1.06 -8.40
CA ILE A 25 6.43 -1.96 -9.21
C ILE A 25 5.26 -1.19 -9.85
N ILE A 26 4.53 -0.39 -9.07
CA ILE A 26 3.43 0.44 -9.58
C ILE A 26 3.92 1.40 -10.66
N ALA A 27 5.03 2.09 -10.40
CA ALA A 27 5.62 3.02 -11.37
C ALA A 27 5.97 2.31 -12.69
N ARG A 28 6.58 1.12 -12.60
CA ARG A 28 6.94 0.31 -13.78
C ARG A 28 5.73 -0.15 -14.56
N TRP A 29 4.69 -0.67 -13.89
CA TRP A 29 3.44 -1.09 -14.53
C TRP A 29 2.70 0.07 -15.19
N CYS A 30 2.85 1.29 -14.67
CA CYS A 30 2.28 2.49 -15.27
C CYS A 30 3.16 3.11 -16.37
N GLY A 31 4.26 2.46 -16.75
CA GLY A 31 5.12 2.89 -17.85
C GLY A 31 5.98 4.11 -17.57
N LEU A 32 6.28 4.40 -16.30
CA LEU A 32 7.26 5.44 -15.96
C LEU A 32 8.66 5.03 -16.45
N SER A 33 9.50 6.02 -16.78
CA SER A 33 10.90 5.78 -17.14
C SER A 33 11.69 5.15 -16.00
N ASP A 34 12.85 4.56 -16.28
CA ASP A 34 13.71 4.00 -15.23
C ASP A 34 14.06 5.02 -14.15
N ALA A 35 14.30 6.28 -14.53
CA ALA A 35 14.49 7.37 -13.58
C ALA A 35 13.24 7.63 -12.72
N GLY A 36 12.04 7.58 -13.31
CA GLY A 36 10.78 7.69 -12.59
C GLY A 36 10.54 6.52 -11.63
N VAL A 37 10.87 5.29 -12.05
CA VAL A 37 10.80 4.10 -11.18
C VAL A 37 11.74 4.26 -9.99
N GLN A 38 12.99 4.68 -10.21
CA GLN A 38 13.93 4.96 -9.13
C GLN A 38 13.41 6.03 -8.17
N LEU A 39 12.81 7.09 -8.71
CA LEU A 39 12.25 8.17 -7.88
C LEU A 39 11.05 7.70 -7.05
N ALA A 40 10.20 6.81 -7.58
CA ALA A 40 9.11 6.19 -6.82
C ALA A 40 9.63 5.29 -5.68
N ILE A 41 10.65 4.47 -5.97
CA ILE A 41 11.33 3.63 -4.97
C ILE A 41 11.87 4.50 -3.83
N LEU A 42 12.65 5.54 -4.17
CA LEU A 42 13.26 6.43 -3.17
C LEU A 42 12.22 7.23 -2.38
N SER A 43 11.13 7.64 -3.01
CA SER A 43 10.00 8.29 -2.34
C SER A 43 9.33 7.37 -1.33
N GLY A 44 9.14 6.08 -1.67
CA GLY A 44 8.60 5.08 -0.75
C GLY A 44 9.53 4.79 0.42
N VAL A 45 10.85 4.83 0.25
CA VAL A 45 11.81 4.64 1.37
C VAL A 45 11.66 5.73 2.44
N LEU A 46 11.42 6.97 2.02
CA LEU A 46 11.50 8.14 2.91
C LEU A 46 10.14 8.66 3.36
N HIS A 47 9.03 8.10 2.89
CA HIS A 47 7.70 8.63 3.14
C HIS A 47 7.41 8.84 4.64
N ASP A 48 7.89 7.91 5.46
CA ASP A 48 7.65 7.83 6.91
C ASP A 48 8.80 8.38 7.76
N ILE A 49 9.81 9.05 7.16
CA ILE A 49 11.02 9.48 7.89
C ILE A 49 10.70 10.41 9.07
N GLY A 50 9.59 11.16 9.00
CA GLY A 50 9.16 12.04 10.09
C GLY A 50 8.70 11.30 11.35
N LYS A 51 8.45 9.98 11.29
CA LYS A 51 8.11 9.19 12.47
C LYS A 51 9.19 9.28 13.56
N ILE A 52 10.45 9.51 13.19
CA ILE A 52 11.55 9.71 14.17
C ILE A 52 11.37 10.93 15.08
N LYS A 53 10.43 11.83 14.76
CA LYS A 53 10.07 13.00 15.56
C LYS A 53 8.86 12.77 16.46
N ILE A 54 8.20 11.64 16.33
CA ILE A 54 7.06 11.28 17.15
C ILE A 54 7.56 10.69 18.49
N PRO A 55 6.95 11.07 19.63
CA PRO A 55 7.35 10.52 20.92
C PRO A 55 7.23 8.99 20.98
N ASP A 56 8.21 8.36 21.62
CA ASP A 56 8.32 6.90 21.73
C ASP A 56 7.11 6.30 22.47
N GLU A 57 6.61 6.99 23.50
CA GLU A 57 5.43 6.58 24.27
C GLU A 57 4.15 6.50 23.45
N ILE A 58 4.08 7.21 22.31
CA ILE A 58 2.96 7.17 21.38
C ILE A 58 3.19 6.09 20.33
N ILE A 59 4.33 6.13 19.61
CA ILE A 59 4.53 5.23 18.46
C ILE A 59 4.67 3.76 18.89
N LYS A 60 5.22 3.50 20.09
CA LYS A 60 5.45 2.15 20.63
C LYS A 60 4.31 1.69 21.56
N LYS A 61 3.23 2.47 21.66
CA LYS A 61 2.11 2.17 22.57
C LYS A 61 1.48 0.82 22.24
N PRO A 62 1.41 -0.13 23.20
CA PRO A 62 0.75 -1.41 22.98
C PRO A 62 -0.77 -1.22 23.10
N GLY A 63 -1.42 -0.78 22.02
CA GLY A 63 -2.87 -0.61 21.99
C GLY A 63 -3.37 0.40 20.97
N LYS A 64 -4.66 0.73 21.05
CA LYS A 64 -5.25 1.78 20.22
C LYS A 64 -4.79 3.15 20.71
N LEU A 65 -4.42 4.00 19.77
CA LEU A 65 -4.13 5.41 20.03
C LEU A 65 -5.43 6.17 20.34
N THR A 66 -5.36 7.17 21.22
CA THR A 66 -6.43 8.16 21.38
C THR A 66 -6.51 9.06 20.14
N LYS A 67 -7.55 9.89 20.07
CA LYS A 67 -7.70 10.84 18.96
C LYS A 67 -6.54 11.84 18.94
N GLU A 68 -6.15 12.34 20.11
CA GLU A 68 -5.06 13.30 20.29
C GLU A 68 -3.71 12.67 19.90
N GLU A 69 -3.47 11.43 20.32
CA GLU A 69 -2.28 10.66 19.92
C GLU A 69 -2.25 10.42 18.40
N CYS A 70 -3.40 10.11 17.78
CA CYS A 70 -3.50 9.99 16.33
C CYS A 70 -3.14 11.32 15.64
N ASP A 71 -3.64 12.45 16.14
CA ASP A 71 -3.36 13.76 15.57
C ASP A 71 -1.87 14.14 15.70
N ILE A 72 -1.20 13.73 16.79
CA ILE A 72 0.26 13.85 16.92
C ILE A 72 0.96 12.98 15.87
N VAL A 73 0.56 11.72 15.70
CA VAL A 73 1.18 10.82 14.70
C VAL A 73 1.03 11.39 13.29
N LYS A 74 -0.10 11.99 12.92
CA LYS A 74 -0.30 12.61 11.59
C LYS A 74 0.76 13.66 11.25
N ASN A 75 1.34 14.33 12.25
CA ASN A 75 2.38 15.33 12.04
C ASN A 75 3.69 14.74 11.48
N HIS A 76 3.88 13.41 11.46
CA HIS A 76 5.05 12.79 10.84
C HIS A 76 5.20 13.18 9.36
N THR A 77 4.10 13.49 8.66
CA THR A 77 4.13 13.97 7.28
C THR A 77 4.84 15.32 7.16
N ILE A 78 4.45 16.28 8.00
CA ILE A 78 5.04 17.62 8.08
C ILE A 78 6.48 17.55 8.56
N GLU A 79 6.75 16.75 9.61
CA GLU A 79 8.09 16.54 10.13
C GLU A 79 9.01 15.87 9.12
N GLY A 80 8.47 14.91 8.35
CA GLY A 80 9.20 14.26 7.26
C GLY A 80 9.62 15.26 6.19
N TYR A 81 8.70 16.11 5.74
CA TYR A 81 9.04 17.22 4.84
C TYR A 81 10.09 18.16 5.44
N ASN A 82 9.92 18.56 6.71
CA ASN A 82 10.85 19.46 7.39
C ASN A 82 12.26 18.88 7.54
N ILE A 83 12.39 17.56 7.74
CA ILE A 83 13.68 16.89 7.72
C ILE A 83 14.28 16.97 6.32
N LEU A 84 13.50 16.69 5.28
CA LEU A 84 14.01 16.54 3.92
C LEU A 84 14.24 17.87 3.18
N LYS A 85 13.54 18.95 3.54
CA LYS A 85 13.53 20.21 2.78
C LYS A 85 14.90 20.86 2.64
N ASP A 86 15.76 20.73 3.65
CA ASP A 86 17.08 21.36 3.69
C ASP A 86 18.13 20.60 2.86
N TYR A 87 17.82 19.37 2.42
CA TYR A 87 18.70 18.57 1.57
C TYR A 87 18.55 18.99 0.10
N LYS A 88 19.42 19.89 -0.35
CA LYS A 88 19.40 20.44 -1.74
C LYS A 88 19.62 19.39 -2.83
N ASN A 89 20.30 18.29 -2.52
CA ASN A 89 20.57 17.22 -3.48
C ASN A 89 19.43 16.19 -3.57
N LEU A 90 18.36 16.36 -2.78
CA LEU A 90 17.20 15.49 -2.81
C LEU A 90 16.16 16.05 -3.77
N ASP A 91 15.61 15.17 -4.61
CA ASP A 91 14.53 15.55 -5.52
C ASP A 91 13.29 16.02 -4.74
N GLU A 92 12.68 17.12 -5.18
CA GLU A 92 11.50 17.72 -4.52
C GLU A 92 10.33 16.74 -4.44
N ASN A 93 10.19 15.82 -5.40
CA ASN A 93 9.16 14.80 -5.38
C ASN A 93 9.26 13.87 -4.16
N MET A 94 10.48 13.59 -3.69
CA MET A 94 10.69 12.78 -2.49
C MET A 94 10.22 13.52 -1.24
N LYS A 95 10.49 14.83 -1.19
CA LYS A 95 10.03 15.71 -0.09
C LYS A 95 8.51 15.78 -0.06
N TYR A 96 7.89 16.02 -1.22
CA TYR A 96 6.43 16.05 -1.34
C TYR A 96 5.79 14.70 -1.04
N SER A 97 6.45 13.59 -1.35
CA SER A 97 5.95 12.26 -0.99
C SER A 97 5.87 12.06 0.52
N ALA A 98 6.88 12.48 1.28
CA ALA A 98 6.80 12.48 2.74
C ALA A 98 5.65 13.35 3.27
N LEU A 99 5.42 14.52 2.66
CA LEU A 99 4.34 15.42 3.07
C LEU A 99 2.93 14.90 2.71
N MET A 100 2.77 14.28 1.53
CA MET A 100 1.46 14.12 0.89
C MET A 100 1.01 12.67 0.74
N HIS A 101 1.76 11.65 1.18
CA HIS A 101 1.36 10.24 0.99
C HIS A 101 0.06 9.85 1.73
N HIS A 102 -0.37 10.65 2.70
CA HIS A 102 -1.68 10.52 3.35
C HIS A 102 -2.78 11.42 2.77
N GLU A 103 -2.49 12.19 1.72
CA GLU A 103 -3.52 12.89 0.95
C GLU A 103 -4.38 11.89 0.16
N ARG A 104 -5.63 12.26 -0.10
CA ARG A 104 -6.59 11.45 -0.84
C ARG A 104 -7.21 12.29 -1.95
N CYS A 105 -7.39 11.70 -3.13
CA CYS A 105 -7.81 12.42 -4.34
C CYS A 105 -9.16 13.13 -4.20
N ASP A 106 -10.03 12.65 -3.30
CA ASP A 106 -11.33 13.25 -2.94
C ASP A 106 -11.21 14.45 -1.97
N GLY A 107 -10.03 14.70 -1.40
CA GLY A 107 -9.78 15.74 -0.40
C GLY A 107 -9.98 15.31 1.05
N SER A 108 -10.26 14.03 1.31
CA SER A 108 -10.45 13.50 2.68
C SER A 108 -9.16 13.24 3.46
N GLY A 109 -8.01 13.39 2.78
CA GLY A 109 -6.69 13.12 3.35
C GLY A 109 -6.13 14.26 4.20
N TYR A 110 -4.87 14.11 4.59
CA TYR A 110 -4.13 15.05 5.44
C TYR A 110 -2.65 15.11 4.99
N PRO A 111 -1.87 16.13 5.37
CA PRO A 111 -2.18 17.23 6.32
C PRO A 111 -2.87 18.45 5.69
N LEU A 112 -2.90 18.58 4.37
CA LEU A 112 -3.34 19.78 3.66
C LEU A 112 -4.76 19.65 3.08
N GLY A 113 -5.31 18.44 2.97
CA GLY A 113 -6.66 18.20 2.44
C GLY A 113 -6.74 18.46 0.93
N LEU A 114 -5.69 18.07 0.20
CA LEU A 114 -5.54 18.33 -1.22
C LEU A 114 -6.44 17.42 -2.05
N ARG A 115 -6.90 17.93 -3.20
CA ARG A 115 -7.56 17.14 -4.23
C ARG A 115 -6.57 16.68 -5.29
N ALA A 116 -6.97 15.67 -6.07
CA ALA A 116 -6.14 14.93 -7.03
C ALA A 116 -5.15 15.77 -7.86
N SER A 117 -5.53 16.95 -8.37
CA SER A 117 -4.68 17.80 -9.21
C SER A 117 -3.54 18.51 -8.48
N LYS A 118 -3.57 18.52 -7.14
CA LYS A 118 -2.58 19.17 -6.28
C LYS A 118 -1.67 18.18 -5.55
N ILE A 119 -2.00 16.89 -5.59
CA ILE A 119 -1.19 15.84 -4.96
C ILE A 119 -0.06 15.46 -5.90
N ASN A 120 1.18 15.43 -5.38
CA ASN A 120 2.35 14.99 -6.12
C ASN A 120 2.17 13.56 -6.67
N VAL A 121 2.66 13.33 -7.89
CA VAL A 121 2.47 12.04 -8.58
C VAL A 121 3.10 10.86 -7.82
N TYR A 122 4.27 11.05 -7.23
CA TYR A 122 4.94 10.01 -6.44
C TYR A 122 4.26 9.80 -5.08
N ALA A 123 3.71 10.86 -4.49
CA ALA A 123 2.89 10.74 -3.28
C ALA A 123 1.64 9.88 -3.53
N LYS A 124 1.00 9.97 -4.70
CA LYS A 124 -0.13 9.11 -5.08
C LYS A 124 0.26 7.63 -5.18
N ILE A 125 1.42 7.35 -5.76
CA ILE A 125 1.97 5.98 -5.85
C ILE A 125 2.27 5.43 -4.46
N VAL A 126 2.94 6.23 -3.62
CA VAL A 126 3.27 5.85 -2.25
C VAL A 126 2.01 5.64 -1.41
N ALA A 127 0.97 6.46 -1.57
CA ALA A 127 -0.30 6.30 -0.86
C ALA A 127 -0.98 4.94 -1.09
N ILE A 128 -0.93 4.45 -2.34
CA ILE A 128 -1.45 3.12 -2.71
C ILE A 128 -0.57 2.03 -2.11
N SER A 129 0.75 2.20 -2.20
CA SER A 129 1.75 1.24 -1.71
C SER A 129 1.70 1.06 -0.19
N ASP A 130 1.65 2.18 0.54
CA ASP A 130 1.50 2.25 2.01
C ASP A 130 0.26 1.47 2.47
N VAL A 131 -0.89 1.79 1.87
CA VAL A 131 -2.17 1.19 2.26
C VAL A 131 -2.24 -0.30 1.95
N TYR A 132 -1.68 -0.73 0.81
CA TYR A 132 -1.60 -2.14 0.47
C TYR A 132 -0.72 -2.90 1.47
N ASP A 133 0.53 -2.47 1.67
CA ASP A 133 1.44 -3.11 2.61
C ASP A 133 0.88 -3.11 4.04
N ALA A 134 0.29 -2.00 4.46
CA ALA A 134 -0.38 -1.88 5.75
C ALA A 134 -1.46 -2.94 5.99
N MET A 135 -2.15 -3.38 4.93
CA MET A 135 -3.20 -4.39 4.99
C MET A 135 -2.67 -5.82 4.88
N THR A 136 -1.69 -6.06 4.01
CA THR A 136 -1.14 -7.40 3.74
C THR A 136 -0.02 -7.79 4.69
N SER A 137 0.63 -6.85 5.36
CA SER A 137 1.68 -7.14 6.34
C SER A 137 1.10 -7.55 7.69
N LYS A 138 1.78 -8.49 8.36
CA LYS A 138 1.47 -8.88 9.73
C LYS A 138 1.75 -7.69 10.66
N ARG A 139 0.75 -7.28 11.44
CA ARG A 139 0.89 -6.24 12.46
C ARG A 139 0.89 -6.86 13.86
N CYS A 140 1.39 -6.12 14.85
CA CYS A 140 1.41 -6.59 16.24
C CYS A 140 0.02 -6.99 16.78
N TYR A 141 -1.05 -6.39 16.26
CA TYR A 141 -2.44 -6.61 16.69
C TYR A 141 -3.31 -7.39 15.69
N ARG A 142 -2.80 -7.73 14.49
CA ARG A 142 -3.57 -8.43 13.45
C ARG A 142 -2.68 -9.24 12.51
N GLY A 143 -3.13 -10.43 12.12
CA GLY A 143 -2.54 -11.17 11.00
C GLY A 143 -2.64 -10.42 9.66
N PRO A 144 -1.90 -10.88 8.64
CA PRO A 144 -2.01 -10.36 7.28
C PRO A 144 -3.43 -10.61 6.73
N ILE A 145 -3.97 -9.66 5.95
CA ILE A 145 -5.19 -9.93 5.17
C ILE A 145 -4.80 -10.62 3.86
N CYS A 146 -5.60 -11.61 3.44
CA CYS A 146 -5.49 -12.22 2.12
C CYS A 146 -5.44 -11.15 1.00
N PRO A 147 -4.44 -11.19 0.09
CA PRO A 147 -4.28 -10.23 -1.00
C PRO A 147 -5.54 -10.00 -1.83
N PHE A 148 -6.31 -11.04 -2.15
CA PHE A 148 -7.57 -10.91 -2.91
C PHE A 148 -8.65 -10.15 -2.14
N THR A 149 -8.68 -10.28 -0.81
CA THR A 149 -9.57 -9.47 0.04
C THR A 149 -9.12 -8.01 0.06
N VAL A 150 -7.81 -7.74 0.11
CA VAL A 150 -7.27 -6.38 0.02
C VAL A 150 -7.58 -5.74 -1.32
N ILE A 151 -7.42 -6.49 -2.43
CA ILE A 151 -7.79 -6.03 -3.77
C ILE A 151 -9.28 -5.66 -3.80
N ASP A 152 -10.16 -6.52 -3.27
CA ASP A 152 -11.61 -6.25 -3.21
C ASP A 152 -11.93 -4.98 -2.41
N ILE A 153 -11.32 -4.79 -1.23
CA ILE A 153 -11.47 -3.56 -0.43
C ILE A 153 -11.02 -2.34 -1.22
N MET A 154 -9.86 -2.40 -1.88
CA MET A 154 -9.33 -1.27 -2.64
C MET A 154 -10.16 -0.92 -3.88
N ILE A 155 -10.80 -1.90 -4.52
CA ILE A 155 -11.78 -1.66 -5.60
C ILE A 155 -13.02 -0.94 -5.03
N ASN A 156 -13.58 -1.45 -3.94
CA ASN A 156 -14.88 -0.96 -3.44
C ASN A 156 -14.76 0.39 -2.70
N GLU A 157 -13.66 0.63 -2.00
CA GLU A 157 -13.49 1.80 -1.13
C GLU A 157 -12.41 2.79 -1.60
N GLY A 158 -11.54 2.37 -2.52
CA GLY A 158 -10.33 3.09 -2.89
C GLY A 158 -10.44 3.99 -4.12
N LEU A 159 -11.34 3.69 -5.07
CA LEU A 159 -11.33 4.35 -6.38
C LEU A 159 -11.62 5.86 -6.35
N ALA A 160 -12.35 6.35 -5.34
CA ALA A 160 -12.54 7.79 -5.13
C ALA A 160 -11.35 8.44 -4.38
N LYS A 161 -10.63 7.66 -3.58
CA LYS A 161 -9.58 8.12 -2.67
C LYS A 161 -8.19 8.12 -3.29
N TYR A 162 -7.94 7.26 -4.26
CA TYR A 162 -6.65 7.11 -4.93
C TYR A 162 -6.77 7.46 -6.41
N ASP A 163 -5.63 7.78 -7.02
CA ASP A 163 -5.58 8.11 -8.44
C ASP A 163 -5.86 6.85 -9.27
N THR A 164 -6.88 6.92 -10.12
CA THR A 164 -7.43 5.78 -10.86
C THR A 164 -6.42 5.14 -11.80
N LEU A 165 -5.48 5.92 -12.36
CA LEU A 165 -4.42 5.39 -13.21
C LEU A 165 -3.54 4.42 -12.42
N PHE A 166 -3.08 4.83 -11.24
CA PHE A 166 -2.15 4.03 -10.45
C PHE A 166 -2.83 2.86 -9.76
N ILE A 167 -3.99 3.09 -9.13
CA ILE A 167 -4.67 2.03 -8.38
C ILE A 167 -5.19 0.93 -9.30
N MET A 168 -5.78 1.25 -10.46
CA MET A 168 -6.30 0.22 -11.35
C MET A 168 -5.19 -0.60 -11.99
N ASN A 169 -4.09 0.03 -12.40
CA ASN A 169 -2.93 -0.71 -12.90
C ASN A 169 -2.35 -1.63 -11.81
N PHE A 170 -2.23 -1.13 -10.59
CA PHE A 170 -1.75 -1.93 -9.46
C PHE A 170 -2.65 -3.15 -9.22
N LEU A 171 -3.95 -2.95 -9.03
CA LEU A 171 -4.88 -4.03 -8.65
C LEU A 171 -4.99 -5.11 -9.73
N ARG A 172 -4.99 -4.73 -11.01
CA ARG A 172 -5.01 -5.68 -12.14
C ARG A 172 -3.78 -6.58 -12.15
N ASN A 173 -2.61 -5.97 -12.21
CA ASN A 173 -1.36 -6.71 -12.27
C ASN A 173 -1.12 -7.52 -11.00
N MET A 174 -1.50 -7.00 -9.82
CA MET A 174 -1.37 -7.74 -8.57
C MET A 174 -2.17 -9.05 -8.59
N GLY A 175 -3.41 -9.05 -9.08
CA GLY A 175 -4.19 -10.28 -9.20
C GLY A 175 -3.47 -11.32 -10.07
N GLU A 176 -2.91 -10.90 -11.21
CA GLU A 176 -2.17 -11.76 -12.14
C GLU A 176 -0.89 -12.36 -11.54
N THR A 177 -0.24 -11.68 -10.60
CA THR A 177 0.95 -12.24 -9.93
C THR A 177 0.65 -13.51 -9.12
N TYR A 178 -0.63 -13.80 -8.83
CA TYR A 178 -1.04 -15.01 -8.13
C TYR A 178 -1.48 -16.16 -9.05
N LEU A 179 -1.34 -16.03 -10.37
CA LEU A 179 -1.61 -17.13 -11.30
C LEU A 179 -0.77 -18.36 -10.94
N ASN A 180 -1.40 -19.53 -10.99
CA ASN A 180 -0.87 -20.84 -10.64
C ASN A 180 -0.55 -21.06 -9.15
N ASN A 181 -0.87 -20.11 -8.26
CA ASN A 181 -0.79 -20.36 -6.82
C ASN A 181 -1.95 -21.23 -6.36
N SER A 182 -1.66 -22.13 -5.43
CA SER A 182 -2.68 -22.90 -4.71
C SER A 182 -3.36 -22.02 -3.67
N VAL A 183 -4.66 -22.25 -3.45
CA VAL A 183 -5.49 -21.46 -2.55
C VAL A 183 -6.44 -22.33 -1.75
N ARG A 184 -6.80 -21.84 -0.56
CA ARG A 184 -7.92 -22.31 0.24
C ARG A 184 -9.09 -21.34 0.10
N LEU A 185 -10.27 -21.89 -0.14
CA LEU A 185 -11.51 -21.15 -0.29
C LEU A 185 -12.30 -21.12 1.03
N SER A 186 -13.15 -20.11 1.18
CA SER A 186 -13.95 -19.89 2.39
C SER A 186 -14.97 -21.00 2.72
N ASN A 187 -15.19 -21.94 1.80
CA ASN A 187 -16.02 -23.13 2.02
C ASN A 187 -15.19 -24.38 2.37
N GLY A 188 -13.89 -24.23 2.57
CA GLY A 188 -12.94 -25.31 2.90
C GLY A 188 -12.33 -26.02 1.69
N ASP A 189 -12.82 -25.76 0.48
CA ASP A 189 -12.25 -26.30 -0.75
C ASP A 189 -10.85 -25.76 -1.01
N THR A 190 -10.08 -26.50 -1.82
CA THR A 190 -8.75 -26.10 -2.28
C THR A 190 -8.67 -26.23 -3.80
N GLY A 191 -7.75 -25.46 -4.40
CA GLY A 191 -7.54 -25.46 -5.83
C GLY A 191 -6.44 -24.47 -6.25
N GLU A 192 -6.31 -24.29 -7.55
CA GLU A 192 -5.29 -23.45 -8.18
C GLU A 192 -5.93 -22.27 -8.92
N ILE A 193 -5.34 -21.08 -8.81
CA ILE A 193 -5.76 -19.91 -9.60
C ILE A 193 -5.32 -20.11 -11.05
N VAL A 194 -6.27 -20.33 -11.95
CA VAL A 194 -5.98 -20.62 -13.37
C VAL A 194 -6.26 -19.45 -14.30
N PHE A 195 -7.06 -18.48 -13.85
CA PHE A 195 -7.34 -17.28 -14.63
C PHE A 195 -7.74 -16.11 -13.72
N VAL A 196 -7.30 -14.90 -14.09
CA VAL A 196 -7.65 -13.64 -13.43
C VAL A 196 -8.17 -12.68 -14.50
N ASP A 197 -9.42 -12.26 -14.41
CA ASP A 197 -9.97 -11.22 -15.27
C ASP A 197 -9.47 -9.84 -14.81
N SER A 198 -8.82 -9.10 -15.70
CA SER A 198 -8.38 -7.71 -15.46
C SER A 198 -9.52 -6.74 -15.11
N SER A 199 -10.77 -7.09 -15.39
CA SER A 199 -11.94 -6.31 -14.96
C SER A 199 -12.38 -6.64 -13.54
N HIS A 200 -12.02 -7.83 -13.03
CA HIS A 200 -12.41 -8.34 -11.72
C HIS A 200 -11.22 -9.01 -10.98
N PRO A 201 -10.13 -8.27 -10.70
CA PRO A 201 -8.90 -8.88 -10.21
C PRO A 201 -9.00 -9.47 -8.79
N SER A 202 -10.08 -9.17 -8.05
CA SER A 202 -10.36 -9.81 -6.76
C SER A 202 -11.09 -11.16 -6.87
N LYS A 203 -11.58 -11.54 -8.06
CA LYS A 203 -12.47 -12.70 -8.26
C LYS A 203 -11.96 -13.63 -9.39
N PRO A 204 -10.83 -14.33 -9.17
CA PRO A 204 -10.29 -15.25 -10.16
C PRO A 204 -11.18 -16.48 -10.42
N ILE A 205 -10.82 -17.25 -11.46
CA ILE A 205 -11.32 -18.60 -11.68
C ILE A 205 -10.34 -19.59 -11.06
N ILE A 206 -10.89 -20.51 -10.28
CA ILE A 206 -10.15 -21.55 -9.55
C ILE A 206 -10.42 -22.90 -10.20
N LYS A 207 -9.36 -23.65 -10.49
CA LYS A 207 -9.47 -25.08 -10.77
C LYS A 207 -9.35 -25.83 -9.45
N LYS A 208 -10.46 -26.38 -8.97
CA LYS A 208 -10.50 -27.18 -7.73
C LYS A 208 -9.70 -28.47 -7.89
N ASP A 209 -9.26 -29.03 -6.77
CA ASP A 209 -8.51 -30.30 -6.74
C ASP A 209 -9.29 -31.49 -7.34
N ASN A 210 -10.63 -31.45 -7.29
CA ASN A 210 -11.49 -32.44 -7.91
C ASN A 210 -11.62 -32.28 -9.45
N GLY A 211 -10.98 -31.25 -10.03
CA GLY A 211 -10.98 -30.94 -11.46
C GLY A 211 -12.03 -29.91 -11.90
N ASP A 212 -12.96 -29.52 -11.03
CA ASP A 212 -14.01 -28.56 -11.36
C ASP A 212 -13.48 -27.14 -11.51
N MET A 213 -14.07 -26.38 -12.44
CA MET A 213 -13.77 -24.96 -12.61
C MET A 213 -14.80 -24.12 -11.85
N LEU A 214 -14.31 -23.23 -10.97
CA LEU A 214 -15.13 -22.35 -10.15
C LEU A 214 -14.80 -20.89 -10.45
N SER A 215 -15.77 -20.14 -10.98
CA SER A 215 -15.68 -18.68 -11.08
C SER A 215 -16.10 -18.02 -9.77
N LEU A 216 -15.22 -17.24 -9.15
CA LEU A 216 -15.56 -16.51 -7.93
C LEU A 216 -16.43 -15.27 -8.20
N MET A 217 -16.69 -14.91 -9.46
CA MET A 217 -17.59 -13.80 -9.81
C MET A 217 -19.06 -14.10 -9.50
N GLU A 218 -19.47 -15.34 -9.73
CA GLU A 218 -20.87 -15.79 -9.66
C GLU A 218 -21.22 -16.41 -8.29
N ASN A 219 -20.22 -16.51 -7.40
CA ASN A 219 -20.34 -17.23 -6.14
C ASN A 219 -19.96 -16.32 -4.96
N ASN A 220 -20.56 -16.58 -3.78
CA ASN A 220 -20.19 -15.89 -2.54
C ASN A 220 -18.92 -16.49 -1.87
N ILE A 221 -18.16 -17.31 -2.61
CA ILE A 221 -16.93 -17.95 -2.14
C ILE A 221 -15.78 -16.97 -2.35
N LYS A 222 -14.87 -16.91 -1.37
CA LYS A 222 -13.67 -16.06 -1.42
C LYS A 222 -12.41 -16.89 -1.21
N ILE A 223 -11.28 -16.38 -1.68
CA ILE A 223 -9.97 -16.90 -1.30
C ILE A 223 -9.70 -16.48 0.14
N GLU A 224 -9.60 -17.47 1.02
CA GLU A 224 -9.28 -17.28 2.43
C GLU A 224 -7.77 -17.19 2.63
N GLU A 225 -7.01 -18.03 1.92
CA GLU A 225 -5.57 -18.17 2.09
C GLU A 225 -4.89 -18.57 0.76
N ILE A 226 -3.69 -18.04 0.54
CA ILE A 226 -2.75 -18.53 -0.48
C ILE A 226 -1.87 -19.58 0.19
N LEU A 227 -1.78 -20.78 -0.39
CA LEU A 227 -1.09 -21.94 0.18
C LEU A 227 0.38 -22.03 -0.24
#